data_AF-A0A7W1A4Z2-F1
#
_entry.id   AF-A0A7W1A4Z2-F1
#
_cell.length_a   1.000
_cell.length_b   1.000
_cell.length_c   1.000
_cell.angle_alpha   90.00
_cell.angle_beta   90.00
_cell.angle_gamma   90.00
#
_symmetry.space_group_name_H-M   'P 1'
#
loop_
_entity.id
_entity.type
_entity.pdbx_description
1 polymer ?
#
loop_
_entity_poly.entity_id
_entity_poly.type
_entity_poly.pdbx_seq_one_letter_code
_entity_poly.pdbx_strand_id
1 'polypeptide(L)'
;EDNRLLDYLPDTNNPTPDEITFEKALTEAIEESLSSLKERESKILRLYFGLDGADPMTLEDIGTLLQITRERVRQIKEKALLKLRHNSRRRSLESFLG
;
A
#
# COMPACT_ATOMS: atom_id res chain seq x y z
N GLU A 1 -19.94 18.64 43.68
CA GLU A 1 -20.26 17.66 42.64
C GLU A 1 -20.05 18.30 41.27
N ASP A 2 -19.94 17.48 40.23
CA ASP A 2 -19.69 17.80 38.81
C ASP A 2 -18.22 17.82 38.34
N ASN A 3 -17.46 16.77 38.72
CA ASN A 3 -16.36 16.31 37.87
C ASN A 3 -16.95 15.72 36.59
N ARG A 4 -16.93 16.53 35.53
CA ARG A 4 -17.39 16.19 34.19
C ARG A 4 -16.70 14.92 33.71
N LEU A 5 -17.48 13.84 33.61
CA LEU A 5 -17.14 12.58 32.94
C LEU A 5 -16.80 12.74 31.43
N LEU A 6 -16.73 13.97 30.93
CA LEU A 6 -16.38 14.32 29.55
C LEU A 6 -14.87 14.46 29.31
N ASP A 7 -14.03 14.45 30.35
CA ASP A 7 -12.56 14.62 30.23
C ASP A 7 -11.80 13.29 30.04
N TYR A 8 -12.52 12.16 29.96
CA TYR A 8 -11.98 10.80 29.84
C TYR A 8 -12.49 10.05 28.61
N LEU A 9 -12.83 10.77 27.55
CA LEU A 9 -12.91 10.15 26.22
C LEU A 9 -11.48 10.16 25.66
N PRO A 10 -10.76 9.02 25.63
CA PRO A 10 -9.52 8.95 24.86
C PRO A 10 -9.88 9.33 23.42
N ASP A 11 -9.16 10.28 22.84
CA ASP A 11 -9.23 10.60 21.42
C ASP A 11 -8.80 9.35 20.63
N THR A 12 -9.75 8.47 20.35
CA THR A 12 -9.55 7.27 19.52
C THR A 12 -9.42 7.62 18.03
N ASN A 13 -9.46 8.92 17.68
CA ASN A 13 -9.37 9.44 16.32
C ASN A 13 -7.97 9.96 15.96
N ASN A 14 -7.05 10.08 16.92
CA ASN A 14 -5.69 10.51 16.64
C ASN A 14 -4.77 9.30 16.67
N PRO A 15 -4.11 8.96 15.54
CA PRO A 15 -3.14 7.88 15.54
C PRO A 15 -2.04 8.22 16.55
N THR A 16 -1.72 7.25 17.38
CA THR A 16 -0.63 7.36 18.35
C THR A 16 0.70 7.62 17.62
N PRO A 17 1.69 8.23 18.26
CA PRO A 17 3.02 8.41 17.66
C PRO A 17 3.64 7.10 17.14
N ASP A 18 3.34 5.98 17.80
CA ASP A 18 3.74 4.63 17.38
C ASP A 18 3.00 4.19 16.10
N GLU A 19 1.69 4.41 16.00
CA GLU A 19 0.90 4.14 14.78
C GLU A 19 1.36 4.99 13.59
N ILE A 20 1.64 6.29 13.81
CA ILE A 20 2.19 7.18 12.77
C ILE A 20 3.57 6.68 12.31
N THR A 21 4.40 6.21 13.23
CA THR A 21 5.73 5.68 12.91
C THR A 21 5.62 4.37 12.12
N PHE A 22 4.68 3.50 12.51
CA PHE A 22 4.40 2.24 11.83
C PHE A 22 3.85 2.46 10.41
N GLU A 23 2.90 3.38 10.22
CA GLU A 23 2.37 3.73 8.89
C GLU A 23 3.44 4.29 7.96
N LYS A 24 4.35 5.12 8.48
CA LYS A 24 5.50 5.61 7.72
C LYS A 24 6.44 4.48 7.31
N ALA A 25 6.81 3.62 8.25
CA ALA A 25 7.66 2.47 7.97
C ALA A 25 7.03 1.51 6.94
N LEU A 26 5.70 1.30 7.02
CA LEU A 26 4.95 0.51 6.06
C LEU A 26 4.97 1.14 4.67
N THR A 27 4.74 2.45 4.59
CA THR A 27 4.76 3.20 3.33
C THR A 27 6.15 3.14 2.68
N GLU A 28 7.22 3.34 3.46
CA GLU A 28 8.61 3.23 2.99
C GLU A 28 8.94 1.83 2.47
N ALA A 29 8.49 0.78 3.16
CA ALA A 29 8.68 -0.60 2.72
C ALA A 29 7.94 -0.90 1.40
N ILE A 30 6.74 -0.34 1.23
CA ILE A 30 5.97 -0.43 -0.03
C ILE A 30 6.71 0.31 -1.15
N GLU A 31 7.19 1.53 -0.88
CA GLU A 31 7.97 2.32 -1.85
C GLU A 31 9.24 1.60 -2.30
N GLU A 32 10.03 1.07 -1.35
CA GLU A 32 11.23 0.30 -1.65
C GLU A 32 10.89 -0.91 -2.53
N SER A 33 9.83 -1.62 -2.18
CA SER A 33 9.33 -2.77 -2.94
C SER A 33 8.95 -2.38 -4.37
N LEU A 34 8.19 -1.30 -4.54
CA LEU A 34 7.76 -0.80 -5.84
C LEU A 34 8.90 -0.23 -6.69
N SER A 35 9.91 0.38 -6.06
CA SER A 35 11.11 0.91 -6.73
C SER A 35 11.91 -0.19 -7.45
N SER A 36 11.77 -1.43 -6.97
CA SER A 36 12.43 -2.60 -7.54
C SER A 36 11.75 -3.17 -8.79
N LEU A 37 10.52 -2.71 -9.08
CA LEU A 37 9.73 -3.11 -10.24
C LEU A 37 9.98 -2.18 -11.43
N LYS A 38 9.55 -2.63 -12.62
CA LYS A 38 9.54 -1.73 -13.78
C LYS A 38 8.50 -0.64 -13.57
N GLU A 39 8.74 0.55 -14.12
CA GLU A 39 7.82 1.71 -14.02
C GLU A 39 6.36 1.38 -14.38
N ARG A 40 6.15 0.56 -15.42
CA ARG A 40 4.79 0.10 -15.79
C ARG A 40 4.16 -0.84 -14.76
N GLU A 41 4.97 -1.70 -14.14
CA GLU A 41 4.52 -2.64 -13.11
C GLU A 41 4.17 -1.89 -11.82
N SER A 42 5.04 -0.99 -11.37
CA SER A 42 4.79 -0.15 -10.19
C SER A 42 3.59 0.76 -10.40
N LYS A 43 3.45 1.42 -11.56
CA LYS A 43 2.30 2.27 -11.88
C LYS A 43 0.97 1.50 -11.82
N ILE A 44 0.91 0.29 -12.38
CA ILE A 44 -0.32 -0.54 -12.33
C ILE A 44 -0.65 -0.90 -10.88
N LEU A 45 0.33 -1.24 -10.05
CA LEU A 45 0.09 -1.55 -8.64
C LEU A 45 -0.33 -0.31 -7.85
N ARG A 46 0.29 0.85 -8.07
CA ARG A 46 -0.10 2.12 -7.44
C ARG A 46 -1.54 2.49 -7.73
N LEU A 47 -1.95 2.42 -9.00
CA LEU A 47 -3.33 2.70 -9.41
C LEU A 47 -4.32 1.66 -8.86
N TYR A 48 -3.94 0.38 -8.84
CA TYR A 48 -4.83 -0.69 -8.37
C TYR A 48 -5.08 -0.63 -6.86
N PHE A 49 -4.05 -0.30 -6.08
CA PHE A 49 -4.15 -0.23 -4.62
C PHE A 49 -4.46 1.17 -4.08
N GLY A 50 -4.48 2.19 -4.94
CA GLY A 50 -4.71 3.57 -4.50
C GLY A 50 -3.55 4.12 -3.66
N LEU A 51 -2.32 3.83 -4.09
CA LEU A 51 -1.12 4.34 -3.42
C LEU A 51 -0.86 5.81 -3.80
N ASP A 52 -0.07 6.52 -3.00
CA ASP A 52 0.25 7.95 -3.17
C ASP A 52 -0.95 8.91 -3.13
N GLY A 53 -2.02 8.53 -2.43
CA GLY A 53 -3.22 9.35 -2.33
C GLY A 53 -4.11 9.30 -3.57
N ALA A 54 -3.88 8.33 -4.48
CA ALA A 54 -4.82 8.00 -5.54
C ALA A 54 -5.96 7.12 -5.02
N ASP A 55 -7.16 7.26 -5.59
CA ASP A 55 -8.22 6.28 -5.35
C ASP A 55 -7.90 4.95 -6.05
N PRO A 56 -8.20 3.80 -5.42
CA PRO A 56 -8.00 2.49 -6.04
C PRO A 56 -8.88 2.34 -7.29
N MET A 57 -8.26 1.97 -8.41
CA MET A 57 -8.90 1.80 -9.71
C MET A 57 -9.12 0.32 -10.06
N THR A 58 -10.16 0.03 -10.84
CA THR A 58 -10.41 -1.33 -11.33
C THR A 58 -9.43 -1.71 -12.45
N LEU A 59 -9.28 -3.01 -12.72
CA LEU A 59 -8.45 -3.48 -13.84
C LEU A 59 -8.96 -2.97 -15.20
N GLU A 60 -10.25 -2.67 -15.31
CA GLU A 60 -10.87 -2.16 -16.53
C GLU A 60 -10.56 -0.68 -16.71
N ASP A 61 -10.65 0.12 -15.65
CA ASP A 61 -10.29 1.55 -15.67
C ASP A 61 -8.80 1.74 -15.95
N ILE A 62 -7.95 0.93 -15.30
CA ILE A 62 -6.50 0.93 -15.55
C ILE A 62 -6.20 0.50 -16.99
N GLY A 63 -6.94 -0.49 -17.51
CA GLY A 63 -6.80 -0.94 -18.89
C GLY A 63 -7.13 0.17 -19.88
N THR A 64 -8.23 0.87 -19.64
CA THR A 64 -8.67 2.02 -20.44
C THR A 64 -7.64 3.15 -20.39
N LEU A 65 -7.14 3.50 -19.20
CA LEU A 65 -6.15 4.55 -19.01
C LEU A 65 -4.81 4.25 -19.70
N LEU A 66 -4.38 2.98 -19.67
CA LEU A 66 -3.11 2.54 -20.25
C LEU A 66 -3.25 2.01 -21.69
N GLN A 67 -4.46 2.09 -22.28
CA GLN A 67 -4.79 1.58 -23.61
C GLN A 67 -4.38 0.10 -23.82
N ILE A 68 -4.61 -0.72 -22.80
CA ILE A 68 -4.37 -2.17 -22.82
C ILE A 68 -5.61 -2.93 -22.34
N THR A 69 -5.72 -4.20 -22.72
CA THR A 69 -6.86 -5.00 -22.29
C THR A 69 -6.82 -5.23 -20.78
N ARG A 70 -8.00 -5.38 -20.15
CA ARG A 70 -8.15 -5.78 -18.74
C ARG A 70 -7.30 -7.01 -18.40
N GLU A 71 -7.29 -8.00 -19.29
CA GLU A 71 -6.51 -9.22 -19.11
C GLU A 71 -4.99 -8.95 -19.13
N ARG A 72 -4.54 -8.00 -19.96
CA ARG A 72 -3.14 -7.58 -19.95
C ARG A 72 -2.75 -6.89 -18.65
N VAL A 73 -3.63 -6.06 -18.08
CA VAL A 73 -3.42 -5.45 -16.75
C VAL A 73 -3.31 -6.55 -15.68
N ARG A 74 -4.21 -7.54 -15.71
CA ARG A 74 -4.20 -8.69 -14.78
C ARG A 74 -2.86 -9.44 -14.83
N GLN A 75 -2.38 -9.75 -16.03
CA GLN A 75 -1.09 -10.44 -16.23
C GLN A 75 0.09 -9.63 -15.71
N ILE A 76 0.13 -8.32 -15.97
CA ILE A 76 1.21 -7.46 -15.49
C ILE A 76 1.18 -7.36 -13.96
N LYS A 77 -0.01 -7.23 -13.36
CA LYS A 77 -0.21 -7.24 -11.91
C LYS A 77 0.32 -8.52 -11.28
N GLU A 78 -0.08 -9.69 -11.78
CA GLU A 78 0.37 -10.97 -11.24
C GLU A 78 1.88 -11.15 -11.36
N LYS A 79 2.46 -10.75 -12.50
CA LYS A 79 3.90 -10.78 -12.69
C LYS A 79 4.63 -9.84 -11.73
N ALA A 80 4.09 -8.65 -11.48
CA ALA A 80 4.63 -7.70 -10.54
C ALA A 80 4.56 -8.23 -9.09
N LEU A 81 3.43 -8.79 -8.68
CA LEU A 81 3.27 -9.43 -7.36
C LEU A 81 4.22 -10.61 -7.17
N LEU A 82 4.39 -11.44 -8.20
CA LEU A 82 5.35 -12.54 -8.17
C LEU A 82 6.79 -12.02 -8.00
N LYS A 83 7.14 -10.94 -8.71
CA LYS A 83 8.44 -10.29 -8.54
C LYS A 83 8.61 -9.69 -7.16
N LEU A 84 7.59 -9.03 -6.59
CA LEU A 84 7.66 -8.53 -5.22
C LEU A 84 7.91 -9.69 -4.25
N ARG A 85 7.17 -10.79 -4.37
CA ARG A 85 7.38 -11.99 -3.53
C ARG A 85 8.80 -12.58 -3.63
N HIS A 86 9.43 -12.48 -4.81
CA HIS A 86 10.77 -13.03 -5.05
C HIS A 86 11.91 -12.02 -4.83
N ASN A 87 11.65 -10.72 -4.99
CA ASN A 87 12.60 -9.63 -4.78
C ASN A 87 12.55 -9.09 -3.35
N SER A 88 11.50 -9.41 -2.59
CA SER A 88 11.54 -9.56 -1.15
C SER A 88 12.62 -10.59 -0.82
N ARG A 89 13.87 -10.13 -0.78
CA ARG A 89 14.96 -10.77 -0.07
C ARG A 89 14.49 -10.95 1.38
N ARG A 90 13.89 -12.10 1.66
CA ARG A 90 14.08 -13.06 2.77
C ARG A 90 14.70 -12.63 4.12
N ARG A 91 14.81 -11.35 4.46
CA ARG A 91 15.41 -10.88 5.73
C ARG A 91 14.71 -9.70 6.38
N SER A 92 14.04 -8.80 5.63
CA SER A 92 13.38 -7.63 6.23
C SER A 92 11.95 -7.93 6.69
N LEU A 93 11.13 -8.57 5.85
CA LEU A 93 9.70 -8.81 6.15
C LEU A 93 9.43 -9.93 7.16
N GLU A 94 10.30 -10.93 7.31
CA GLU A 94 10.16 -11.93 8.40
C GLU A 94 10.34 -11.31 9.78
N SER A 95 11.03 -10.18 9.90
CA SER A 95 11.20 -9.49 11.20
C SER A 95 9.95 -8.73 11.66
N PHE A 96 9.02 -8.44 10.74
CA PHE A 96 7.76 -7.75 11.02
C PHE A 96 6.54 -8.68 11.03
N LEU A 97 6.70 -9.95 10.66
CA LEU A 97 5.60 -10.91 10.52
C LEU A 97 5.38 -11.84 11.70
N GLY A 98 6.21 -11.76 12.76
CA GLY A 98 5.97 -12.39 14.07
C GLY A 98 5.59 -13.87 14.02
#